data_AF-A0A0F3PYZ2-F1
#
_entry.id   AF-A0A0F3PYZ2-F1
#
_cell.length_a   1.000
_cell.length_b   1.000
_cell.length_c   1.000
_cell.angle_alpha   90.00
_cell.angle_beta   90.00
_cell.angle_gamma   90.00
#
_symmetry.space_group_name_H-M   'P 1'
#
loop_
_entity.id
_entity.type
_entity.pdbx_description
1 polymer ?
#
loop_
_entity_poly.entity_id
_entity_poly.type
_entity_poly.pdbx_seq_one_letter_code
_entity_poly.pdbx_strand_id
1 'polypeptide(L)'
;MENALAVGHGVLCVKIVTLPGDYTDGEYVEGQVLVFSEHFLCPDSGFNVGAIEPKLFSFNIVNSACQYCMGLGRSRAVDVNMLVPNVELSIIEGARSYWPGKNPRVIRRMSLLSCINVALRYLLSLKSLASI
;
A
#
# COMPACT_ATOMS: atom_id res chain seq x y z
N MET A 1 -23.48 -22.32 20.46
CA MET A 1 -22.47 -21.91 19.47
C MET A 1 -22.18 -20.41 19.61
N GLU A 2 -23.20 -19.56 19.66
CA GLU A 2 -23.09 -18.11 19.86
C GLU A 2 -22.27 -17.70 21.10
N ASN A 3 -22.48 -18.31 22.27
CA ASN A 3 -21.67 -17.98 23.46
C ASN A 3 -20.16 -18.25 23.26
N ALA A 4 -19.80 -19.28 22.50
CA ALA A 4 -18.41 -19.61 22.24
C ALA A 4 -17.79 -18.60 21.26
N LEU A 5 -18.56 -18.10 20.29
CA LEU A 5 -18.17 -17.00 19.42
C LEU A 5 -18.00 -15.70 20.21
N ALA A 6 -18.91 -15.39 21.14
CA ALA A 6 -18.79 -14.21 21.99
C ALA A 6 -17.51 -14.23 22.85
N VAL A 7 -17.15 -15.39 23.42
CA VAL A 7 -15.90 -15.56 24.18
C VAL A 7 -14.67 -15.55 23.26
N GLY A 8 -14.79 -16.12 22.06
CA GLY A 8 -13.74 -16.18 21.04
C GLY A 8 -13.60 -14.93 20.19
N HIS A 9 -14.19 -13.79 20.59
CA HIS A 9 -14.19 -12.54 19.83
C HIS A 9 -14.64 -12.72 18.36
N GLY A 10 -15.70 -13.48 18.15
CA GLY A 10 -16.27 -13.76 16.84
C GLY A 10 -15.59 -14.92 16.08
N VAL A 11 -14.60 -15.60 16.67
CA VAL A 11 -13.93 -16.77 16.09
C VAL A 11 -14.19 -18.03 16.91
N LEU A 12 -14.49 -19.14 16.24
CA LEU A 12 -14.76 -20.45 16.85
C LEU A 12 -13.93 -21.53 16.16
N CYS A 13 -13.16 -22.27 16.96
CA CYS A 13 -12.44 -23.45 16.49
C CYS A 13 -13.13 -24.71 17.03
N VAL A 14 -13.53 -25.62 16.13
CA VAL A 14 -14.13 -26.90 16.48
C VAL A 14 -13.16 -28.01 16.11
N LYS A 15 -12.68 -28.75 17.11
CA LYS A 15 -11.87 -29.95 16.89
C LYS A 15 -12.76 -31.17 16.86
N ILE A 16 -12.70 -31.93 15.78
CA ILE A 16 -13.34 -33.23 15.66
C ILE A 16 -12.51 -34.23 16.46
N VAL A 17 -13.08 -34.81 17.52
CA VAL A 17 -12.36 -35.75 18.38
C VAL A 17 -12.54 -37.18 17.89
N THR A 18 -13.77 -37.55 17.56
CA THR A 18 -14.14 -38.90 17.08
C THR A 18 -15.28 -38.79 16.09
N LEU A 19 -15.24 -39.60 15.03
CA LEU A 19 -16.32 -39.75 14.06
C LEU A 19 -17.08 -41.06 14.32
N PRO A 20 -18.39 -41.11 14.07
CA PRO A 20 -19.15 -42.35 14.20
C PRO A 20 -18.67 -43.36 13.14
N GLY A 21 -18.64 -44.65 13.51
CA GLY A 21 -17.99 -45.71 12.70
C GLY A 21 -18.65 -46.02 11.36
N ASP A 22 -19.85 -45.50 11.12
CA ASP A 22 -20.60 -45.58 9.87
C ASP A 22 -20.41 -44.35 8.95
N TYR A 23 -19.60 -43.37 9.37
CA TYR A 23 -19.29 -42.19 8.58
C TYR A 23 -18.39 -42.55 7.38
N THR A 24 -18.90 -42.36 6.16
CA THR A 24 -18.21 -42.75 4.90
C THR A 24 -18.05 -41.63 3.88
N ASP A 25 -18.58 -40.43 4.15
CA ASP A 25 -18.53 -39.29 3.21
C ASP A 25 -17.12 -38.71 3.00
N GLY A 26 -16.16 -39.00 3.88
CA GLY A 26 -14.76 -38.57 3.74
C GLY A 26 -14.52 -37.05 3.81
N GLU A 27 -15.56 -36.26 4.09
CA GLU A 27 -15.50 -34.80 4.19
C GLU A 27 -14.76 -34.35 5.46
N TYR A 28 -14.88 -35.13 6.53
CA TYR A 28 -14.29 -34.85 7.83
C TYR A 28 -13.33 -35.95 8.30
N VAL A 29 -12.30 -35.55 9.06
CA VAL A 29 -11.28 -36.45 9.62
C VAL A 29 -11.19 -36.30 11.13
N GLU A 30 -10.99 -37.40 11.85
CA GLU A 30 -10.70 -37.36 13.29
C GLU A 30 -9.43 -36.53 13.56
N GLY A 31 -9.49 -35.65 14.55
CA GLY A 31 -8.44 -34.71 14.88
C GLY A 31 -8.45 -33.42 14.07
N GLN A 32 -9.26 -33.31 13.00
CA GLN A 32 -9.38 -32.11 12.18
C GLN A 32 -9.93 -30.92 12.99
N VAL A 33 -9.41 -29.73 12.72
CA VAL A 33 -9.90 -28.48 13.30
C VAL A 33 -10.60 -27.68 12.21
N LEU A 34 -11.88 -27.36 12.45
CA LEU A 34 -12.68 -26.47 11.64
C LEU A 34 -12.68 -25.09 12.27
N VAL A 35 -12.50 -24.05 11.47
CA VAL A 35 -12.49 -22.66 11.93
C VAL A 35 -13.71 -21.94 11.36
N PHE A 36 -14.49 -21.32 12.23
CA PHE A 36 -15.66 -20.53 11.91
C PHE A 36 -15.47 -19.10 12.41
N SER A 37 -16.04 -18.12 11.71
CA SER A 37 -15.91 -16.70 12.06
C SER A 37 -17.21 -15.95 11.73
N GLU A 38 -17.64 -15.06 12.62
CA GLU A 38 -18.70 -14.07 12.36
C GLU A 38 -18.19 -12.86 11.56
N HIS A 39 -16.87 -12.73 11.45
CA HIS A 39 -16.20 -11.68 10.67
C HIS A 39 -15.71 -12.22 9.32
N PHE A 40 -15.53 -11.31 8.36
CA PHE A 40 -14.91 -11.60 7.07
C PHE A 40 -13.39 -11.79 7.23
N LEU A 41 -13.01 -12.98 7.70
CA LEU A 41 -11.64 -13.36 8.00
C LEU A 41 -11.12 -14.40 6.99
N CYS A 42 -9.87 -14.26 6.56
CA CYS A 42 -9.16 -15.30 5.83
C CYS A 42 -8.67 -16.39 6.82
N PRO A 43 -9.02 -17.67 6.63
CA PRO A 43 -8.64 -18.74 7.57
C PRO A 43 -7.13 -19.02 7.60
N ASP A 44 -6.40 -18.76 6.51
CA ASP A 44 -4.97 -19.05 6.41
C ASP A 44 -4.09 -17.90 6.92
N SER A 45 -4.48 -16.66 6.63
CA SER A 45 -3.67 -15.47 6.93
C SER A 45 -4.16 -14.67 8.14
N GLY A 46 -5.37 -14.93 8.62
CA GLY A 46 -6.03 -14.14 9.65
C GLY A 46 -6.45 -12.74 9.22
N PHE A 47 -6.33 -12.41 7.92
CA PHE A 47 -6.70 -11.10 7.40
C PHE A 47 -8.20 -10.83 7.56
N ASN A 48 -8.57 -9.71 8.18
CA ASN A 48 -9.96 -9.31 8.42
C ASN A 48 -10.29 -8.05 7.62
N VAL A 49 -11.35 -8.11 6.80
CA VAL A 49 -11.80 -6.98 5.97
C VAL A 49 -12.73 -6.02 6.75
N GLY A 50 -13.20 -6.43 7.94
CA GLY A 50 -14.21 -5.70 8.70
C GLY A 50 -15.58 -5.75 8.01
N ALA A 51 -16.54 -4.93 8.47
CA ALA A 51 -17.87 -4.88 7.87
C ALA A 51 -17.84 -4.30 6.46
N ILE A 52 -18.38 -5.03 5.48
CA ILE A 52 -18.44 -4.58 4.09
C ILE A 52 -19.56 -3.56 3.93
N GLU A 53 -19.20 -2.30 3.71
CA GLU A 53 -20.13 -1.22 3.44
C GLU A 53 -19.89 -0.61 2.06
N PRO A 54 -20.93 -0.11 1.35
CA PRO A 54 -20.77 0.49 0.02
C PRO A 54 -19.73 1.62 -0.04
N LYS A 55 -19.55 2.35 1.08
CA LYS A 55 -18.58 3.45 1.19
C LYS A 55 -17.13 2.98 1.03
N LEU A 56 -16.82 1.73 1.36
CA LEU A 56 -15.46 1.16 1.20
C LEU A 56 -15.03 1.12 -0.28
N PHE A 57 -16.00 1.09 -1.19
CA PHE A 57 -15.75 1.07 -2.63
C PHE A 57 -15.80 2.48 -3.26
N SER A 58 -16.00 3.53 -2.46
CA SER A 58 -16.03 4.90 -2.95
C SER A 58 -14.62 5.50 -2.95
N PHE A 59 -14.12 5.85 -4.13
CA PHE A 59 -12.89 6.63 -4.27
C PHE A 59 -13.06 8.10 -3.89
N ASN A 60 -14.28 8.55 -3.63
CA ASN A 60 -14.59 9.94 -3.24
C ASN A 60 -14.59 10.15 -1.72
N ILE A 61 -14.37 9.12 -0.91
CA ILE A 61 -14.35 9.20 0.55
C ILE A 61 -12.92 9.02 1.05
N VAL A 62 -12.44 9.96 1.86
CA VAL A 62 -11.03 10.03 2.32
C VAL A 62 -10.58 8.72 2.98
N ASN A 63 -11.44 8.11 3.79
CA ASN A 63 -11.08 6.90 4.56
C ASN A 63 -11.06 5.61 3.71
N SER A 64 -11.70 5.59 2.55
CA SER A 64 -11.74 4.43 1.63
C SER A 64 -10.86 4.63 0.39
N ALA A 65 -10.51 5.88 0.07
CA ALA A 65 -9.63 6.20 -1.02
C ALA A 65 -8.18 5.76 -0.73
N CYS A 66 -7.46 5.36 -1.78
CA CYS A 66 -6.04 5.08 -1.70
C CYS A 66 -5.29 6.29 -1.14
N GLN A 67 -4.51 6.10 -0.07
CA GLN A 67 -3.79 7.18 0.62
C GLN A 67 -2.71 7.85 -0.25
N TYR A 68 -2.23 7.17 -1.29
CA TYR A 68 -1.19 7.68 -2.18
C TYR A 68 -1.72 8.58 -3.29
N CYS A 69 -2.84 8.20 -3.92
CA CYS A 69 -3.43 8.96 -5.03
C CYS A 69 -4.72 9.71 -4.64
N MET A 70 -5.18 9.57 -3.41
CA MET A 70 -6.41 10.17 -2.88
C MET A 70 -7.64 9.86 -3.75
N GLY A 71 -7.71 8.63 -4.28
CA GLY A 71 -8.82 8.19 -5.12
C GLY A 71 -8.77 8.67 -6.58
N LEU A 72 -7.72 9.40 -6.99
CA LEU A 72 -7.58 9.89 -8.37
C LEU A 72 -7.12 8.82 -9.37
N GLY A 73 -6.61 7.68 -8.89
CA GLY A 73 -6.06 6.61 -9.73
C GLY A 73 -4.70 6.92 -10.38
N ARG A 74 -4.16 8.13 -10.20
CA ARG A 74 -2.84 8.55 -10.69
C ARG A 74 -2.17 9.52 -9.71
N SER A 75 -0.85 9.46 -9.62
CA SER A 75 -0.04 10.42 -8.89
C SER A 75 0.62 11.42 -9.85
N ARG A 76 0.93 12.63 -9.37
CA ARG A 76 1.73 13.59 -10.14
C ARG A 76 3.21 13.31 -9.85
N ALA A 77 3.96 12.94 -10.88
CA ALA A 77 5.41 12.88 -10.83
C ALA A 77 5.99 14.10 -11.56
N VAL A 78 7.18 14.52 -11.13
CA VAL A 78 7.93 15.56 -11.85
C VAL A 78 8.66 14.90 -13.01
N ASP A 79 8.46 15.40 -14.23
CA ASP A 79 9.22 14.97 -15.39
C ASP A 79 10.63 15.59 -15.36
N VAL A 80 11.64 14.74 -15.29
CA VAL A 80 13.05 15.15 -15.21
C VAL A 80 13.51 15.80 -16.51
N ASN A 81 12.98 15.39 -17.66
CA ASN A 81 13.32 16.00 -18.94
C ASN A 81 12.83 17.45 -19.02
N MET A 82 11.73 17.76 -18.31
CA MET A 82 11.25 19.14 -18.17
C MET A 82 12.14 19.97 -17.25
N LEU A 83 12.73 19.36 -16.22
CA LEU A 83 13.66 20.04 -15.31
C LEU A 83 15.04 20.29 -15.93
N VAL A 84 15.56 19.28 -16.63
CA VAL A 84 16.91 19.26 -17.22
C VAL A 84 16.80 18.92 -18.71
N PRO A 85 16.45 19.90 -19.58
CA PRO A 85 16.24 19.63 -21.00
C PRO A 85 17.55 19.28 -21.74
N ASN A 86 18.70 19.72 -21.23
CA ASN A 86 19.99 19.40 -21.80
C ASN A 86 20.93 18.89 -20.70
N VAL A 87 21.17 17.59 -20.72
CA VAL A 87 22.03 16.86 -19.77
C VAL A 87 23.53 17.00 -20.07
N GLU A 88 23.89 17.49 -21.26
CA GLU A 88 25.28 17.71 -21.66
C GLU A 88 25.84 19.03 -21.14
N LEU A 89 24.96 19.97 -20.76
CA LEU A 89 25.37 21.21 -20.10
C LEU A 89 25.68 20.93 -18.63
N SER A 90 26.71 21.57 -18.10
CA SER A 90 26.89 21.58 -16.65
C SER A 90 25.75 22.35 -15.98
N ILE A 91 25.54 22.09 -14.68
CA ILE A 91 24.53 22.77 -13.86
C ILE A 91 24.70 24.31 -13.93
N ILE A 92 25.94 24.78 -14.06
CA ILE A 92 26.30 26.20 -14.12
C ILE A 92 25.97 26.80 -15.50
N GLU A 93 26.10 26.00 -16.56
CA GLU A 93 25.90 26.41 -17.96
C GLU A 93 24.42 26.44 -18.38
N GLY A 94 23.50 26.15 -17.47
CA GLY A 94 22.06 26.29 -17.75
C GLY A 94 21.38 24.99 -18.15
N ALA A 95 21.89 23.85 -17.69
CA ALA A 95 21.19 22.56 -17.76
C ALA A 95 19.77 22.60 -17.17
N ARG A 96 19.37 23.66 -16.45
CA ARG A 96 18.08 23.80 -15.76
C ARG A 96 17.18 24.80 -16.46
N SER A 97 15.98 24.38 -16.89
CA SER A 97 15.03 25.26 -17.60
C SER A 97 14.11 26.07 -16.66
N TYR A 98 13.75 25.48 -15.51
CA TYR A 98 12.59 25.93 -14.72
C TYR A 98 12.88 27.07 -13.73
N TRP A 99 14.12 27.57 -13.64
CA TRP A 99 14.47 28.58 -12.62
C TRP A 99 14.76 29.96 -13.23
N PRO A 100 13.84 30.94 -13.08
CA PRO A 100 14.01 32.26 -13.67
C PRO A 100 14.93 33.10 -12.77
N GLY A 101 16.24 32.96 -12.94
CA GLY A 101 17.18 33.73 -12.13
C GLY A 101 18.57 33.78 -12.74
N LYS A 102 18.82 34.76 -13.61
CA LYS A 102 20.17 35.08 -14.10
C LYS A 102 21.06 35.76 -13.05
N ASN A 103 20.58 35.93 -11.81
CA ASN A 103 21.32 36.64 -10.76
C ASN A 103 22.28 35.67 -10.03
N PRO A 104 23.61 35.83 -10.19
CA PRO A 104 24.61 34.92 -9.62
C PRO A 104 24.57 34.85 -8.08
N ARG A 105 24.03 35.86 -7.40
CA ARG A 105 23.87 35.84 -5.94
C ARG A 105 22.73 34.95 -5.48
N VAL A 106 21.65 34.83 -6.26
CA VAL A 106 20.52 33.91 -6.01
C VAL A 106 20.94 32.47 -6.31
N ILE A 107 21.70 32.28 -7.41
CA ILE A 107 22.29 31.00 -7.81
C ILE A 107 23.20 30.43 -6.72
N ARG A 108 24.02 31.27 -6.07
CA ARG A 108 24.97 30.83 -5.03
C ARG A 108 24.33 30.59 -3.65
N ARG A 109 23.18 31.23 -3.36
CA ARG A 109 22.46 31.10 -2.09
C ARG A 109 21.43 29.98 -2.07
N MET A 110 20.93 29.55 -3.23
CA MET A 110 20.14 28.34 -3.33
C MET A 110 21.06 27.12 -3.34
N SER A 111 21.35 26.68 -2.12
CA SER A 111 22.24 25.59 -1.80
C SER A 111 21.95 24.34 -2.65
N LEU A 112 23.04 23.69 -3.03
CA LEU A 112 23.13 22.30 -3.50
C LEU A 112 22.09 21.36 -2.88
N LEU A 113 21.67 21.59 -1.63
CA LEU A 113 20.59 20.90 -0.93
C LEU A 113 19.26 20.80 -1.69
N SER A 114 18.87 21.80 -2.47
CA SER A 114 17.61 21.74 -3.24
C SER A 114 17.72 20.79 -4.44
N CYS A 115 18.84 20.85 -5.16
CA CYS A 115 19.16 19.93 -6.24
C CYS A 115 19.39 18.50 -5.72
N ILE A 116 20.11 18.36 -4.60
CA ILE A 116 20.35 17.08 -3.92
C ILE A 116 19.02 16.49 -3.43
N ASN A 117 18.09 17.29 -2.88
CA ASN A 117 16.78 16.77 -2.46
C ASN A 117 15.94 16.27 -3.64
N VAL A 118 15.97 16.97 -4.78
CA VAL A 118 15.25 16.52 -5.99
C VAL A 118 15.90 15.25 -6.56
N ALA A 119 17.22 15.21 -6.67
CA ALA A 119 17.96 14.04 -7.13
C ALA A 119 17.82 12.83 -6.18
N LEU A 120 17.89 13.05 -4.86
CA LEU A 120 17.69 12.00 -3.85
C LEU A 120 16.26 11.49 -3.87
N ARG A 121 15.24 12.34 -4.00
CA ARG A 121 13.85 11.90 -4.15
C ARG A 121 13.64 11.08 -5.42
N TYR A 122 14.29 11.45 -6.52
CA TYR A 122 14.23 10.70 -7.77
C TYR A 122 14.91 9.33 -7.65
N LEU A 123 16.12 9.27 -7.07
CA LEU A 123 16.84 8.02 -6.82
C LEU A 123 16.11 7.10 -5.82
N LEU A 124 15.47 7.67 -4.80
CA LEU A 124 14.66 6.92 -3.83
C LEU A 124 13.34 6.42 -4.46
N SER A 125 12.72 7.19 -5.34
CA SER A 125 11.53 6.78 -6.10
C SER A 125 11.82 5.64 -7.09
N LEU A 126 13.03 5.56 -7.65
CA LEU A 126 13.44 4.45 -8.51
C LEU A 126 13.68 3.16 -7.72
N LYS A 127 14.16 3.25 -6.47
CA LYS A 127 14.35 2.09 -5.60
C LYS A 127 13.03 1.50 -5.09
N SER A 128 11.98 2.29 -4.87
CA SER A 128 10.68 1.76 -4.46
C SER A 128 9.93 1.05 -5.60
N LEU A 129 10.25 1.36 -6.86
CA LEU A 129 9.72 0.65 -8.03
C LEU A 129 10.50 -0.64 -8.36
N ALA A 130 11.70 -0.81 -7.82
CA ALA A 130 12.55 -1.98 -8.03
C ALA A 130 12.43 -3.04 -6.91
N SER A 131 11.54 -2.82 -5.94
CA SER A 131 11.30 -3.75 -4.80
C SER A 131 9.88 -4.37 -4.82
N ILE A 132 9.24 -4.40 -5.99
CA ILE A 132 8.03 -5.18 -6.29
C ILE A 132 8.40 -6.18 -7.37
#